data_AF-A0A5K0WQ05-F1
#
_entry.id   AF-A0A5K0WQ05-F1
#
_cell.length_a   1.000
_cell.length_b   1.000
_cell.length_c   1.000
_cell.angle_alpha   90.00
_cell.angle_beta   90.00
_cell.angle_gamma   90.00
#
_symmetry.space_group_name_H-M   'P 1'
#
loop_
_entity.id
_entity.type
_entity.pdbx_description
1 polymer ?
#
loop_
_entity_poly.entity_id
_entity_poly.type
_entity_poly.pdbx_seq_one_letter_code
_entity_poly.pdbx_strand_id
1 'polypeptide(L)' 'MAAQNIPLDVQQILMIALSKVNLKQNEEALWYVESGAAAHVTDDAGKLSN' A
#
# COMPACT_ATOMS: atom_id res chain seq x y z
N MET A 1 28.54 11.92 -2.82
CA MET A 1 27.32 11.10 -2.66
C MET A 1 26.14 12.05 -2.61
N ALA A 2 25.33 12.13 -3.67
CA ALA A 2 24.11 12.92 -3.62
C ALA A 2 23.12 12.16 -2.75
N ALA A 3 22.80 12.69 -1.56
CA ALA A 3 21.62 12.24 -0.84
C ALA A 3 20.43 12.54 -1.75
N GLN A 4 19.85 11.51 -2.35
CA GLN A 4 18.60 11.63 -3.08
C GLN A 4 17.56 12.04 -2.04
N ASN A 5 17.29 13.35 -1.94
CA ASN A 5 16.25 13.88 -1.08
C ASN A 5 14.91 13.40 -1.65
N ILE A 6 14.41 12.29 -1.14
CA ILE A 6 13.07 11.80 -1.46
C ILE A 6 12.10 12.90 -1.01
N PRO A 7 11.26 13.43 -1.91
CA PRO A 7 10.29 14.46 -1.55
C PRO A 7 9.43 14.00 -0.36
N LEU A 8 9.10 14.94 0.54
CA LEU A 8 8.35 14.62 1.75
C LEU A 8 7.02 13.93 1.44
N ASP A 9 6.35 14.33 0.36
CA ASP A 9 5.10 13.70 -0.09
C ASP A 9 5.29 12.24 -0.51
N VAL A 10 6.41 11.92 -1.17
CA VAL A 10 6.76 10.55 -1.56
C VAL A 10 7.08 9.72 -0.32
N GLN A 11 7.76 10.29 0.67
CA GLN A 11 8.02 9.61 1.95
C GLN A 11 6.71 9.30 2.70
N GLN A 12 5.76 10.24 2.72
CA GLN A 12 4.46 10.03 3.35
C GLN A 12 3.64 8.98 2.62
N ILE A 13 3.58 9.02 1.29
CA ILE A 13 2.88 8.01 0.47
C ILE A 13 3.48 6.62 0.73
N LEU A 14 4.81 6.51 0.77
CA LEU A 14 5.49 5.25 1.06
C LEU A 14 5.16 4.73 2.46
N MET A 15 5.16 5.60 3.47
CA MET A 15 4.82 5.23 4.85
C MET A 15 3.36 4.76 4.97
N ILE A 16 2.43 5.47 4.33
CA ILE A 16 1.01 5.10 4.29
C ILE A 16 0.80 3.78 3.55
N ALA A 17 1.48 3.57 2.42
CA ALA A 17 1.40 2.33 1.66
C ALA A 17 1.94 1.16 2.48
N LEU A 18 3.12 1.33 3.10
CA LEU A 18 3.75 0.29 3.92
C LEU A 18 2.92 -0.03 5.18
N SER A 19 2.28 0.96 5.80
CA SER A 19 1.36 0.77 6.92
C SER A 19 0.12 -0.06 6.55
N LYS A 20 -0.23 -0.15 5.27
CA LYS A 20 -1.37 -0.93 4.77
C LYS A 20 -0.97 -2.32 4.28
N VAL A 21 0.33 -2.63 4.25
CA VAL A 21 0.81 -3.97 3.92
C VAL A 21 0.54 -4.89 5.11
N ASN A 22 -0.39 -5.82 4.94
CA ASN A 22 -0.58 -6.90 5.89
C ASN A 22 0.51 -7.95 5.65
N LEU A 23 1.41 -8.10 6.63
CA LEU A 23 2.43 -9.15 6.62
C LEU A 23 1.96 -10.33 7.46
N LYS A 24 1.96 -11.51 6.87
CA LYS A 24 1.64 -12.76 7.55
C LYS A 24 2.90 -13.59 7.72
N GLN A 25 3.13 -14.04 8.95
CA GLN A 25 4.21 -14.95 9.26
C GLN A 25 3.73 -16.40 9.06
N ASN A 26 4.51 -17.22 8.36
CA ASN A 26 4.25 -18.65 8.27
C ASN A 26 4.86 -19.41 9.47
N GLU A 27 4.62 -20.72 9.52
CA GLU A 27 5.14 -21.62 10.56
C GLU A 27 6.68 -21.71 10.60
N GLU A 28 7.34 -21.34 9.49
CA GLU A 28 8.80 -21.29 9.34
C GLU A 28 9.37 -19.89 9.59
N ALA A 29 8.58 -18.98 10.17
CA ALA A 29 8.94 -17.59 10.45
C ALA A 29 9.25 -16.70 9.22
N LEU A 30 8.85 -17.12 8.03
CA LEU A 30 8.92 -16.33 6.80
C LEU A 30 7.72 -15.38 6.71
N TRP A 31 8.01 -14.13 6.36
CA TRP A 31 7.01 -13.07 6.20
C TRP A 31 6.57 -12.98 4.75
N TYR A 32 5.26 -13.05 4.52
CA TYR A 32 4.66 -12.87 3.21
C TYR A 32 3.71 -11.69 3.25
N VAL A 33 3.66 -10.95 2.14
CA VAL A 33 2.61 -9.97 1.93
C VAL A 33 1.31 -10.73 1.70
N GLU A 34 0.38 -10.61 2.64
CA GLU A 34 -0.97 -11.10 2.47
C GLU A 34 -1.68 -10.17 1.48
N SER A 35 -1.61 -10.51 0.19
CA SER A 35 -2.33 -9.81 -0.89
C SER A 35 -3.83 -10.13 -0.88
N GLY A 36 -4.40 -10.34 0.30
CA GLY A 36 -5.77 -10.76 0.56
C GLY A 36 -6.74 -9.59 0.64
N ALA A 37 -6.66 -8.66 -0.31
CA ALA A 37 -7.74 -7.76 -0.67
C ALA A 37 -7.33 -7.10 -1.99
N ALA A 38 -7.75 -7.68 -3.11
CA ALA A 38 -8.16 -6.85 -4.21
C ALA A 38 -9.32 -6.01 -3.65
N ALA A 39 -9.00 -4.90 -2.99
CA ALA A 39 -9.99 -3.91 -2.64
C ALA A 39 -10.59 -3.51 -3.98
N HIS A 40 -11.86 -3.86 -4.17
CA HIS A 40 -12.67 -3.38 -5.26
C HIS A 40 -12.72 -1.85 -5.14
N VAL A 41 -11.69 -1.15 -5.63
CA VAL A 41 -11.70 0.30 -5.81
C VAL A 41 -12.23 0.57 -7.22
N THR A 42 -13.43 0.08 -7.49
CA THR A 42 -14.22 0.45 -8.66
C THR A 42 -15.67 0.24 -8.29
N ASP A 43 -16.23 1.19 -7.54
CA ASP A 43 -17.67 1.46 -7.64
C ASP A 43 -18.09 2.87 -7.21
N ASP A 44 -17.21 3.67 -6.59
CA ASP A 44 -17.56 5.06 -6.22
C ASP A 44 -17.18 6.12 -7.27
N ALA A 45 -16.86 5.69 -8.49
CA ALA A 45 -16.68 6.59 -9.64
C ALA A 45 -17.88 6.59 -10.61
N GLY A 46 -18.90 5.75 -10.36
CA GLY A 46 -20.09 5.61 -11.23
C GLY A 46 -21.29 6.47 -10.82
N LYS A 47 -21.25 7.16 -9.67
CA LYS A 47 -22.42 7.88 -9.12
C LYS A 47 -22.49 9.37 -9.50
N LEU A 48 -21.87 9.77 -10.61
CA LEU A 48 -22.00 11.11 -11.21
C LEU A 48 -22.58 11.08 -12.64
N SER A 49 -23.54 10.21 -12.94
CA SER A 49 -24.25 10.29 -14.21
C SER A 49 -25.76 10.07 -14.07
N ASN A 50 -26.45 11.17 -14.41
CA ASN A 50 -27.87 11.39 -14.71
C ASN A 50 -28.85 11.45 -13.53
#